data_AF-A0A5K1GG76-F1
#
_entry.id   AF-A0A5K1GG76-F1
#
_cell.length_a   1.000
_cell.length_b   1.000
_cell.length_c   1.000
_cell.angle_alpha   90.00
_cell.angle_beta   90.00
_cell.angle_gamma   90.00
#
_symmetry.space_group_name_H-M   'P 1'
#
loop_
_entity.id
_entity.type
_entity.pdbx_description
1 polymer ?
#
loop_
_entity_poly.entity_id
_entity_poly.type
_entity_poly.pdbx_seq_one_letter_code
_entity_poly.pdbx_strand_id
1 'polypeptide(L)'
;MTGQHESDQPISPFLARFHADLFRVSMALASQAVLWRTLNSASFSDPWPPIFNSIVEKSFWLLAALVLSSSSLAYLFKCIFYFDVVKAEFLDRWRVNYFFAPWIAAILLLQCLLPNRYDRWRGSGWEGIKFLNWGHLNSAISRAFWCAFTMPILLLEVKIYGQWFTKGKRFLSTVANPSTHISLIGNFVAAQAAARLALLELSLFLFAVGIVHYVVVFVTLYQRLPYNDSFPAQLRPASFLSIAAPSMASVAWASLTGDFGSGCKMLHFLSLFLFTLL
;
A
#
# COMPACT_ATOMS: atom_id res chain seq x y z
N MET A 1 -11.65 -53.26 17.67
CA MET A 1 -10.63 -53.14 16.62
C MET A 1 -11.26 -52.50 15.41
N THR A 2 -11.16 -51.18 15.29
CA THR A 2 -11.53 -50.41 14.09
C THR A 2 -10.64 -49.18 14.12
N GLY A 3 -9.53 -49.26 13.38
CA GLY A 3 -8.52 -48.23 13.29
C GLY A 3 -9.09 -46.97 12.66
N GLN A 4 -8.91 -45.84 13.35
CA GLN A 4 -9.05 -44.53 12.74
C GLN A 4 -7.88 -44.35 11.77
N HIS A 5 -8.21 -44.20 10.49
CA HIS A 5 -7.33 -43.62 9.49
C HIS A 5 -7.03 -42.18 9.94
N GLU A 6 -5.90 -41.97 10.62
CA GLU A 6 -5.23 -40.67 10.60
C GLU A 6 -4.84 -40.43 9.14
N SER A 7 -5.60 -39.55 8.48
CA SER A 7 -5.19 -39.00 7.19
C SER A 7 -3.92 -38.18 7.44
N ASP A 8 -2.77 -38.73 7.06
CA ASP A 8 -1.53 -37.97 6.87
C ASP A 8 -1.83 -36.79 5.95
N GLN A 9 -2.08 -35.61 6.53
CA GLN A 9 -2.10 -34.38 5.75
C GLN A 9 -0.68 -34.18 5.25
N PRO A 10 -0.45 -34.16 3.92
CA PRO A 10 0.89 -33.98 3.39
C PRO A 10 1.45 -32.67 3.95
N ILE A 11 2.62 -32.75 4.61
CA ILE A 11 3.33 -31.60 5.15
C ILE A 11 3.49 -30.61 4.00
N SER A 12 2.73 -29.52 4.04
CA SER A 12 2.78 -28.53 2.98
C SER A 12 4.23 -28.06 2.83
N PRO A 13 4.80 -28.08 1.60
CA PRO A 13 6.18 -27.71 1.38
C PRO A 13 6.43 -26.31 1.95
N PHE A 14 7.61 -26.07 2.51
CA PHE A 14 7.94 -24.82 3.21
C PHE A 14 7.55 -23.56 2.40
N LEU A 15 7.72 -23.59 1.07
CA LEU A 15 7.30 -22.52 0.15
C LEU A 15 5.78 -22.30 0.07
N ALA A 16 4.97 -23.34 0.24
CA ALA A 16 3.50 -23.24 0.22
C ALA A 16 2.94 -22.56 1.48
N ARG A 17 3.75 -22.39 2.54
CA ARG A 17 3.34 -21.70 3.77
C ARG A 17 3.45 -20.18 3.68
N PHE A 18 4.20 -19.66 2.70
CA PHE A 18 4.32 -18.22 2.47
C PHE A 18 3.10 -17.71 1.71
N HIS A 19 2.30 -16.88 2.35
CA HIS A 19 1.13 -16.27 1.74
C HIS A 19 1.43 -14.83 1.30
N ALA A 20 0.59 -14.29 0.41
CA ALA A 20 0.74 -12.93 -0.12
C ALA A 20 0.61 -11.82 0.96
N ASP A 21 0.16 -12.14 2.17
CA ASP A 21 0.04 -11.21 3.29
C ASP A 21 1.40 -10.69 3.81
N LEU A 22 2.49 -11.43 3.59
CA LEU A 22 3.83 -11.02 3.98
C LEU A 22 4.26 -9.69 3.33
N PHE A 23 3.76 -9.39 2.12
CA PHE A 23 4.03 -8.12 1.43
C PHE A 23 3.50 -6.89 2.18
N ARG A 24 2.61 -7.07 3.17
CA ARG A 24 2.19 -5.97 4.05
C ARG A 24 3.34 -5.43 4.89
N VAL A 25 4.30 -6.28 5.26
CA VAL A 25 5.45 -5.89 6.08
C VAL A 25 6.34 -4.92 5.29
N SER A 26 6.66 -5.24 4.04
CA SER A 26 7.43 -4.32 3.18
C SER A 26 6.67 -3.02 2.91
N MET A 27 5.35 -3.09 2.68
CA MET A 27 4.50 -1.91 2.53
C MET A 27 4.53 -1.01 3.78
N ALA A 28 4.43 -1.61 4.98
CA ALA A 28 4.49 -0.87 6.25
C ALA A 28 5.86 -0.22 6.47
N LEU A 29 6.96 -0.95 6.26
CA LEU A 29 8.31 -0.42 6.38
C LEU A 29 8.58 0.70 5.36
N ALA A 30 8.10 0.55 4.12
CA ALA A 30 8.22 1.58 3.09
C ALA A 30 7.42 2.85 3.47
N SER A 31 6.23 2.70 4.09
CA SER A 31 5.46 3.84 4.58
C SER A 31 6.20 4.61 5.69
N GLN A 32 6.90 3.90 6.58
CA GLN A 32 7.75 4.52 7.60
C GLN A 32 8.92 5.29 6.99
N ALA A 33 9.56 4.73 5.96
CA ALA A 33 10.61 5.44 5.23
C ALA A 33 10.10 6.78 4.64
N VAL A 34 8.92 6.77 4.04
CA VAL A 34 8.29 8.01 3.50
C VAL A 34 7.94 9.00 4.60
N LEU A 35 7.48 8.54 5.76
CA LEU A 35 7.18 9.39 6.91
C LEU A 35 8.44 10.11 7.40
N TRP A 36 9.52 9.36 7.69
CA TRP A 36 10.78 9.93 8.18
C TRP A 36 11.43 10.87 7.17
N ARG A 37 11.29 10.57 5.88
CA ARG A 37 11.69 11.51 4.81
C ARG A 37 10.92 12.82 4.88
N THR A 38 9.61 12.74 5.12
CA THR A 38 8.74 13.93 5.18
C THR A 38 9.09 14.79 6.40
N LEU A 39 9.33 14.16 7.56
CA LEU A 39 9.79 14.83 8.78
C LEU A 39 11.13 15.55 8.57
N ASN A 40 12.10 14.88 7.93
CA ASN A 40 13.40 15.47 7.61
C ASN A 40 13.30 16.71 6.69
N SER A 41 12.23 16.82 5.89
CA SER A 41 12.01 17.94 4.97
C SER A 41 11.15 19.07 5.53
N ALA A 42 10.43 18.82 6.62
CA ALA A 42 9.58 19.80 7.25
C ALA A 42 10.40 20.63 8.25
N SER A 43 10.30 21.96 8.17
CA SER A 43 10.94 22.88 9.12
C SER A 43 10.14 22.92 10.44
N PHE A 44 9.90 21.75 11.04
CA PHE A 44 9.40 21.68 12.39
C PHE A 44 10.55 22.00 13.35
N SER A 45 10.21 22.58 14.50
CA SER A 45 11.10 22.66 15.66
C SER A 45 11.30 21.24 16.21
N ASP A 46 11.98 20.41 15.43
CA ASP A 46 12.13 18.99 15.70
C ASP A 46 12.94 18.80 16.99
N PRO A 47 12.49 17.93 17.92
CA PRO A 47 13.26 17.59 19.11
C PRO A 47 14.59 16.89 18.81
N TRP A 48 14.74 16.36 17.58
CA TRP A 48 15.80 15.44 17.21
C TRP A 48 16.75 16.04 16.16
N PRO A 49 18.04 15.69 16.19
CA PRO A 49 18.98 16.16 15.17
C PRO A 49 18.60 15.68 13.77
N PRO A 50 18.73 16.51 12.70
CA PRO A 50 18.43 16.11 11.32
C PRO A 50 19.17 14.84 10.85
N ILE A 51 20.35 14.58 11.43
CA ILE A 51 21.14 13.38 11.13
C ILE A 51 20.44 12.10 11.58
N PHE A 52 19.73 12.13 12.71
CA PHE A 52 18.98 11.00 13.23
C PHE A 52 17.83 10.64 12.28
N ASN A 53 17.02 11.63 11.89
CA ASN A 53 15.91 11.44 10.94
C ASN A 53 16.41 10.85 9.62
N SER A 54 17.55 11.31 9.11
CA SER A 54 18.12 10.79 7.87
C SER A 54 18.65 9.35 7.97
N ILE A 55 19.24 8.97 9.10
CA ILE A 55 19.69 7.59 9.35
C ILE A 55 18.46 6.66 9.44
N VAL A 56 17.43 7.10 10.15
CA VAL A 56 16.20 6.31 10.34
C VAL A 56 15.44 6.14 9.02
N GLU A 57 15.29 7.20 8.22
CA GLU A 57 14.72 7.15 6.85
C GLU A 57 15.41 6.05 6.02
N LYS A 58 16.74 6.10 5.93
CA LYS A 58 17.52 5.16 5.11
C LYS A 58 17.51 3.74 5.64
N SER A 59 17.51 3.57 6.96
CA SER A 59 17.42 2.25 7.59
C SER A 59 16.10 1.58 7.27
N PHE A 60 14.98 2.30 7.40
CA PHE A 60 13.66 1.80 7.02
C PHE A 60 13.57 1.52 5.51
N TRP A 61 14.14 2.40 4.67
CA TRP A 61 14.16 2.19 3.23
C TRP A 61 14.92 0.92 2.84
N LEU A 62 16.13 0.72 3.39
CA LEU A 62 16.96 -0.46 3.11
C LEU A 62 16.29 -1.74 3.60
N LEU A 63 15.73 -1.71 4.81
CA LEU A 63 15.01 -2.85 5.37
C LEU A 63 13.76 -3.19 4.54
N ALA A 64 12.98 -2.17 4.15
CA ALA A 64 11.83 -2.35 3.28
C ALA A 64 12.22 -2.93 1.90
N ALA A 65 13.30 -2.43 1.30
CA ALA A 65 13.81 -2.94 0.02
C ALA A 65 14.29 -4.39 0.12
N LEU A 66 14.99 -4.73 1.21
CA LEU A 66 15.46 -6.09 1.48
C LEU A 66 14.27 -7.06 1.64
N VAL A 67 13.29 -6.69 2.48
CA VAL A 67 12.10 -7.52 2.74
C VAL A 67 11.23 -7.65 1.49
N LEU A 68 11.07 -6.57 0.70
CA LEU A 68 10.33 -6.62 -0.56
C LEU A 68 11.04 -7.53 -1.57
N SER A 69 12.36 -7.42 -1.69
CA SER A 69 13.15 -8.22 -2.63
C SER A 69 13.14 -9.70 -2.25
N SER A 70 13.35 -10.01 -0.97
CA SER A 70 13.32 -11.40 -0.48
C SER A 70 11.93 -12.03 -0.64
N SER A 71 10.87 -11.29 -0.31
CA SER A 71 9.49 -11.75 -0.47
C SER A 71 9.13 -11.94 -1.94
N SER A 72 9.54 -11.01 -2.82
CA SER A 72 9.30 -11.12 -4.26
C SER A 72 10.03 -12.30 -4.87
N LEU A 73 11.27 -12.56 -4.45
CA LEU A 73 12.05 -13.72 -4.91
C LEU A 73 11.43 -15.04 -4.44
N ALA A 74 11.02 -15.14 -3.17
CA ALA A 74 10.33 -16.30 -2.64
C ALA A 74 9.01 -16.57 -3.40
N TYR A 75 8.26 -15.52 -3.70
CA TYR A 75 7.00 -15.62 -4.44
C TYR A 75 7.22 -15.93 -5.93
N LEU A 76 8.32 -15.45 -6.54
CA LEU A 76 8.73 -15.84 -7.89
C LEU A 76 9.02 -17.34 -7.96
N PHE A 77 9.78 -17.88 -7.01
CA PHE A 77 10.00 -19.32 -6.92
C PHE A 77 8.69 -20.09 -6.70
N LYS A 78 7.78 -19.55 -5.88
CA LYS A 78 6.45 -20.13 -5.69
C LYS A 78 5.64 -20.15 -6.99
N CYS A 79 5.71 -19.11 -7.82
CA CYS A 79 5.07 -19.07 -9.13
C CYS A 79 5.64 -20.10 -10.10
N ILE A 80 6.95 -20.37 -10.07
CA ILE A 80 7.62 -21.32 -10.97
C ILE A 80 7.33 -22.77 -10.55
N PHE A 81 7.46 -23.10 -9.25
CA PHE A 81 7.38 -24.48 -8.77
C PHE A 81 5.98 -24.90 -8.29
N TYR A 82 5.14 -23.95 -7.85
CA TYR A 82 3.85 -24.20 -7.20
C TYR A 82 2.76 -23.29 -7.76
N PHE A 83 2.67 -23.18 -9.08
CA PHE A 83 1.71 -22.30 -9.77
C PHE A 83 0.25 -22.55 -9.35
N ASP A 84 -0.14 -23.81 -9.14
CA ASP A 84 -1.50 -24.15 -8.71
C ASP A 84 -1.86 -23.55 -7.36
N VAL A 85 -0.89 -23.46 -6.43
CA VAL A 85 -1.09 -22.83 -5.12
C VAL A 85 -1.27 -21.32 -5.27
N VAL A 86 -0.47 -20.68 -6.14
CA VAL A 86 -0.61 -19.23 -6.41
C VAL A 86 -1.96 -18.93 -7.07
N LYS A 87 -2.39 -19.78 -8.00
CA LYS A 87 -3.71 -19.67 -8.63
C LYS A 87 -4.83 -19.84 -7.60
N ALA A 88 -4.72 -20.78 -6.67
CA ALA A 88 -5.66 -20.95 -5.57
C ALA A 88 -5.71 -19.71 -4.66
N GLU A 89 -4.55 -19.15 -4.30
CA GLU A 89 -4.47 -17.90 -3.53
C GLU A 89 -5.05 -16.69 -4.27
N PHE A 90 -4.88 -16.64 -5.59
CA PHE A 90 -5.43 -15.57 -6.42
C PHE A 90 -6.97 -15.68 -6.53
N LEU A 91 -7.51 -16.89 -6.54
CA LEU A 91 -8.96 -17.13 -6.56
C LEU A 91 -9.61 -16.99 -5.18
N ASP A 92 -8.81 -17.03 -4.12
CA ASP A 92 -9.30 -16.81 -2.77
C ASP A 92 -9.76 -15.36 -2.57
N ARG A 93 -10.98 -15.24 -2.04
CA ARG A 93 -11.73 -13.99 -1.89
C ARG A 93 -11.05 -12.98 -0.96
N TRP A 94 -10.24 -13.44 -0.01
CA TRP A 94 -9.59 -12.57 0.97
C TRP A 94 -8.14 -12.29 0.58
N ARG A 95 -7.44 -13.31 0.07
CA ARG A 95 -6.00 -13.23 -0.22
C ARG A 95 -5.69 -12.44 -1.48
N VAL A 96 -6.62 -12.39 -2.44
CA VAL A 96 -6.45 -11.61 -3.69
C VAL A 96 -6.10 -10.13 -3.43
N ASN A 97 -6.61 -9.55 -2.35
CA ASN A 97 -6.38 -8.14 -1.99
C ASN A 97 -4.92 -7.85 -1.56
N TYR A 98 -4.15 -8.86 -1.16
CA TYR A 98 -2.76 -8.65 -0.76
C TYR A 98 -1.79 -8.62 -1.95
N PHE A 99 -2.22 -9.03 -3.15
CA PHE A 99 -1.42 -8.91 -4.37
C PHE A 99 -1.17 -7.47 -4.80
N PHE A 100 -1.92 -6.51 -4.27
CA PHE A 100 -1.64 -5.08 -4.44
C PHE A 100 -0.41 -4.62 -3.64
N ALA A 101 -0.19 -5.19 -2.45
CA ALA A 101 0.85 -4.74 -1.50
C ALA A 101 2.29 -4.65 -2.06
N PRO A 102 2.82 -5.60 -2.85
CA PRO A 102 4.18 -5.48 -3.39
C PRO A 102 4.36 -4.24 -4.27
N TRP A 103 3.35 -3.92 -5.09
CA TRP A 103 3.37 -2.76 -5.99
C TRP A 103 3.25 -1.45 -5.21
N ILE A 104 2.40 -1.42 -4.18
CA ILE A 104 2.27 -0.28 -3.27
C ILE A 104 3.61 -0.01 -2.56
N ALA A 105 4.24 -1.06 -2.02
CA ALA A 105 5.55 -0.98 -1.39
C ALA A 105 6.62 -0.44 -2.36
N ALA A 106 6.63 -0.92 -3.61
CA ALA A 106 7.54 -0.45 -4.64
C ALA A 106 7.35 1.03 -4.98
N ILE A 107 6.11 1.51 -5.08
CA ILE A 107 5.82 2.94 -5.32
C ILE A 107 6.23 3.78 -4.10
N LEU A 108 5.98 3.33 -2.87
CA LEU A 108 6.43 4.04 -1.66
C LEU A 108 7.96 4.13 -1.58
N LEU A 109 8.68 3.05 -1.91
CA LEU A 109 10.14 3.07 -2.01
C LEU A 109 10.62 4.03 -3.10
N LEU A 110 9.96 4.03 -4.26
CA LEU A 110 10.23 4.96 -5.35
C LEU A 110 10.02 6.40 -4.89
N GLN A 111 8.98 6.70 -4.12
CA GLN A 111 8.72 8.05 -3.57
C GLN A 111 9.88 8.60 -2.71
N CYS A 112 10.69 7.76 -2.07
CA CYS A 112 11.90 8.19 -1.36
C CYS A 112 13.08 8.54 -2.30
N LEU A 113 12.99 8.17 -3.57
CA LEU A 113 13.99 8.47 -4.60
C LEU A 113 13.62 9.69 -5.44
N LEU A 114 12.34 10.08 -5.41
CA LEU A 114 11.86 11.26 -6.11
C LEU A 114 12.31 12.56 -5.43
N PRO A 115 12.57 13.62 -6.22
CA PRO A 115 12.75 14.96 -5.67
C PRO A 115 11.47 15.40 -4.96
N ASN A 116 11.60 15.79 -3.69
CA ASN A 116 10.52 16.38 -2.91
C ASN A 116 10.52 17.90 -3.13
N ARG A 117 9.33 18.52 -3.14
CA ARG A 117 9.20 20.00 -3.26
C ARG A 117 9.95 20.73 -2.14
N TYR A 118 10.11 20.08 -1.00
CA TYR A 118 10.80 20.57 0.20
C TYR A 118 12.30 20.24 0.23
N ASP A 119 12.85 19.52 -0.76
CA ASP A 119 14.29 19.20 -0.82
C ASP A 119 15.16 20.46 -1.05
N ARG A 120 14.56 21.64 -1.28
CA ARG A 120 15.25 22.93 -1.45
C ARG A 120 16.14 23.32 -0.27
N TRP A 121 15.90 22.78 0.93
CA TRP A 121 16.72 23.02 2.13
C TRP A 121 17.85 22.00 2.35
N ARG A 122 18.05 21.03 1.44
CA ARG A 122 19.22 20.11 1.44
C ARG A 122 20.49 20.84 0.96
N GLY A 123 20.74 22.04 1.49
CA GLY A 123 21.88 22.90 1.18
C GLY A 123 23.11 22.55 2.01
N SER A 124 24.17 22.12 1.33
CA SER A 124 25.56 22.57 1.51
C SER A 124 26.28 22.40 2.87
N GLY A 125 25.86 21.49 3.75
CA GLY A 125 26.56 21.30 5.05
C GLY A 125 27.54 20.13 5.14
N TRP A 126 27.30 19.04 4.39
CA TRP A 126 27.92 17.73 4.67
C TRP A 126 28.20 16.93 3.40
N GLU A 127 29.07 17.44 2.53
CA GLU A 127 29.48 16.77 1.28
C GLU A 127 30.34 15.51 1.49
N GLY A 128 30.72 15.18 2.73
CA GLY A 128 31.67 14.10 3.03
C GLY A 128 31.09 12.67 3.10
N ILE A 129 29.79 12.49 3.32
CA ILE A 129 29.19 11.15 3.52
C ILE A 129 28.30 10.79 2.34
N LYS A 130 28.88 10.18 1.31
CA LYS A 130 28.18 9.73 0.09
C LYS A 130 26.96 8.84 0.37
N PHE A 131 26.97 8.06 1.46
CA PHE A 131 25.83 7.24 1.90
C PHE A 131 24.57 8.07 2.20
N LEU A 132 24.73 9.34 2.61
CA LEU A 132 23.59 10.18 2.96
C LEU A 132 22.90 10.84 1.76
N ASN A 133 23.55 10.88 0.59
CA ASN A 133 23.07 11.62 -0.57
C ASN A 133 22.52 10.66 -1.64
N TRP A 134 21.22 10.40 -1.59
CA TRP A 134 20.54 9.73 -2.70
C TRP A 134 20.57 10.65 -3.91
N GLY A 135 21.29 10.26 -4.95
CA GLY A 135 21.22 10.92 -6.25
C GLY A 135 19.78 10.88 -6.77
N HIS A 136 19.28 12.02 -7.25
CA HIS A 136 17.96 12.07 -7.86
C HIS A 136 17.96 11.22 -9.12
N LEU A 137 16.99 10.31 -9.21
CA LEU A 137 16.82 9.48 -10.38
C LEU A 137 16.39 10.36 -11.56
N ASN A 138 16.87 10.06 -12.78
CA ASN A 138 16.46 10.80 -13.97
C ASN A 138 14.93 10.74 -14.11
N SER A 139 14.30 11.89 -14.41
CA SER A 139 12.84 12.04 -14.52
C SER A 139 12.21 10.99 -15.43
N ALA A 140 12.85 10.66 -16.55
CA ALA A 140 12.36 9.62 -17.47
C ALA A 140 12.35 8.22 -16.82
N ILE A 141 13.40 7.88 -16.08
CA ILE A 141 13.54 6.58 -15.40
C ILE A 141 12.52 6.48 -14.25
N SER A 142 12.33 7.57 -13.49
CA SER A 142 11.32 7.62 -12.43
C SER A 142 9.90 7.43 -12.97
N ARG A 143 9.58 8.05 -14.12
CA ARG A 143 8.28 7.87 -14.80
C ARG A 143 8.10 6.43 -15.29
N ALA A 144 9.14 5.81 -15.84
CA ALA A 144 9.11 4.43 -16.28
C ALA A 144 8.85 3.46 -15.11
N PHE A 145 9.58 3.61 -13.99
CA PHE A 145 9.36 2.79 -12.79
C PHE A 145 7.96 3.01 -12.20
N TRP A 146 7.51 4.26 -12.12
CA TRP A 146 6.17 4.57 -11.64
C TRP A 146 5.10 3.88 -12.51
N CYS A 147 5.24 3.94 -13.84
CA CYS A 147 4.32 3.27 -14.75
C CYS A 147 4.35 1.74 -14.56
N ALA A 148 5.55 1.15 -14.50
CA ALA A 148 5.75 -0.28 -14.30
C ALA A 148 5.11 -0.80 -13.00
N PHE A 149 5.16 -0.04 -11.91
CA PHE A 149 4.56 -0.42 -10.64
C PHE A 149 3.06 -0.09 -10.56
N THR A 150 2.59 0.95 -11.24
CA THR A 150 1.16 1.34 -11.24
C THR A 150 0.32 0.44 -12.14
N MET A 151 0.88 -0.06 -13.25
CA MET A 151 0.15 -0.90 -14.20
C MET A 151 -0.45 -2.17 -13.56
N PRO A 152 0.28 -2.96 -12.75
CA PRO A 152 -0.29 -4.11 -12.06
C PRO A 152 -1.42 -3.75 -11.10
N ILE A 153 -1.35 -2.60 -10.42
CA ILE A 153 -2.45 -2.11 -9.56
C ILE A 153 -3.69 -1.92 -10.43
N LEU A 154 -3.61 -1.12 -11.50
CA LEU A 154 -4.73 -0.87 -12.40
C LEU A 154 -5.31 -2.15 -13.02
N LEU A 155 -4.46 -3.08 -13.45
CA LEU A 155 -4.91 -4.36 -14.01
C LEU A 155 -5.66 -5.22 -12.98
N LEU A 156 -5.16 -5.28 -11.75
CA LEU A 156 -5.82 -5.98 -10.66
C LEU A 156 -7.14 -5.30 -10.29
N GLU A 157 -7.21 -3.97 -10.29
CA GLU A 157 -8.45 -3.22 -10.05
C GLU A 157 -9.49 -3.49 -11.12
N VAL A 158 -9.13 -3.35 -12.41
CA VAL A 158 -10.05 -3.63 -13.52
C VAL A 158 -10.56 -5.07 -13.44
N LYS A 159 -9.70 -6.03 -13.07
CA LYS A 159 -10.10 -7.43 -12.92
C LYS A 159 -11.04 -7.65 -11.74
N ILE A 160 -10.73 -7.13 -10.56
CA ILE A 160 -11.51 -7.36 -9.33
C ILE A 160 -12.82 -6.56 -9.39
N TYR A 161 -12.73 -5.27 -9.73
CA TYR A 161 -13.89 -4.39 -9.83
C TYR A 161 -14.77 -4.74 -11.04
N GLY A 162 -14.19 -5.09 -12.18
CA GLY A 162 -14.95 -5.58 -13.33
C GLY A 162 -15.76 -6.84 -13.01
N GLN A 163 -15.25 -7.72 -12.15
CA GLN A 163 -16.02 -8.87 -11.65
C GLN A 163 -17.21 -8.46 -10.79
N TRP A 164 -17.13 -7.35 -10.05
CA TRP A 164 -18.25 -6.87 -9.24
C TRP A 164 -19.44 -6.44 -10.08
N PHE A 165 -19.20 -5.89 -11.27
CA PHE A 165 -20.25 -5.50 -12.21
C PHE A 165 -20.80 -6.68 -13.02
N THR A 166 -19.99 -7.71 -13.30
CA THR A 166 -20.34 -8.77 -14.26
C THR A 166 -20.79 -10.10 -13.65
N LYS A 167 -20.34 -10.45 -12.43
CA LYS A 167 -20.55 -11.80 -11.86
C LYS A 167 -21.82 -11.98 -10.99
N GLY A 168 -22.76 -11.02 -11.02
CA GLY A 168 -24.14 -11.22 -10.51
C GLY A 168 -24.55 -10.39 -9.29
N LYS A 169 -25.83 -10.52 -8.89
CA LYS A 169 -26.45 -9.74 -7.80
C LYS A 169 -25.75 -10.02 -6.45
N ARG A 170 -25.46 -8.96 -5.68
CA ARG A 170 -24.87 -9.00 -4.32
C ARG A 170 -23.44 -9.55 -4.19
N PHE A 171 -22.72 -9.84 -5.28
CA PHE A 171 -21.33 -10.35 -5.23
C PHE A 171 -20.41 -9.49 -4.35
N LEU A 172 -20.45 -8.17 -4.54
CA LEU A 172 -19.65 -7.23 -3.75
C LEU A 172 -19.95 -7.33 -2.24
N SER A 173 -21.22 -7.40 -1.84
CA SER A 173 -21.59 -7.53 -0.42
C SER A 173 -21.09 -8.83 0.23
N THR A 174 -20.92 -9.89 -0.56
CA THR A 174 -20.39 -11.18 -0.06
C THR A 174 -18.86 -11.19 -0.02
N VAL A 175 -18.20 -10.40 -0.87
CA VAL A 175 -16.75 -10.40 -1.11
C VAL A 175 -16.02 -9.30 -0.33
N ALA A 176 -16.66 -8.14 -0.16
CA ALA A 176 -16.06 -6.96 0.47
C ALA A 176 -15.63 -7.24 1.91
N ASN A 177 -14.34 -7.05 2.18
CA ASN A 177 -13.73 -7.24 3.49
C ASN A 177 -12.81 -6.06 3.78
N PRO A 178 -12.37 -5.82 5.03
CA PRO A 178 -11.50 -4.69 5.32
C PRO A 178 -10.18 -4.67 4.54
N SER A 179 -9.66 -5.82 4.08
CA SER A 179 -8.44 -5.85 3.25
C SER A 179 -8.68 -5.31 1.83
N THR A 180 -9.94 -5.17 1.37
CA THR A 180 -10.23 -4.49 0.10
C THR A 180 -9.71 -3.07 0.08
N HIS A 181 -9.63 -2.38 1.23
CA HIS A 181 -9.03 -1.05 1.39
C HIS A 181 -7.57 -0.95 0.89
N ILE A 182 -6.84 -2.06 0.77
CA ILE A 182 -5.46 -2.07 0.23
C ILE A 182 -5.43 -1.58 -1.23
N SER A 183 -6.40 -1.98 -2.05
CA SER A 183 -6.51 -1.53 -3.45
C SER A 183 -6.61 0.00 -3.55
N LEU A 184 -7.46 0.57 -2.69
CA LEU A 184 -7.73 2.00 -2.62
C LEU A 184 -6.52 2.80 -2.16
N ILE A 185 -5.81 2.27 -1.16
CA ILE A 185 -4.52 2.81 -0.72
C ILE A 185 -3.53 2.80 -1.90
N GLY A 186 -3.53 1.75 -2.71
CA GLY A 186 -2.68 1.67 -3.91
C GLY A 186 -2.97 2.77 -4.93
N ASN A 187 -4.24 3.08 -5.18
CA ASN A 187 -4.62 4.20 -6.02
C ASN A 187 -4.14 5.55 -5.47
N PHE A 188 -4.31 5.80 -4.17
CA PHE A 188 -3.86 7.07 -3.57
C PHE A 188 -2.34 7.19 -3.55
N VAL A 189 -1.62 6.10 -3.26
CA VAL A 189 -0.14 6.06 -3.31
C VAL A 189 0.36 6.29 -4.74
N ALA A 190 -0.27 5.68 -5.74
CA ALA A 190 0.06 5.89 -7.15
C ALA A 190 -0.24 7.32 -7.60
N ALA A 191 -1.40 7.87 -7.20
CA ALA A 191 -1.79 9.26 -7.46
C ALA A 191 -0.80 10.26 -6.86
N GLN A 192 -0.41 10.05 -5.60
CA GLN A 192 0.59 10.88 -4.91
C GLN A 192 1.93 10.89 -5.66
N ALA A 193 2.41 9.70 -6.06
CA ALA A 193 3.66 9.59 -6.81
C ALA A 193 3.57 10.24 -8.20
N ALA A 194 2.43 10.12 -8.90
CA ALA A 194 2.18 10.78 -10.17
C ALA A 194 2.23 12.32 -10.05
N ALA A 195 1.64 12.87 -8.99
CA ALA A 195 1.68 14.31 -8.72
C ALA A 195 3.12 14.81 -8.53
N ARG A 196 3.96 14.05 -7.82
CA ARG A 196 5.40 14.36 -7.64
C ARG A 196 6.20 14.30 -8.95
N LEU A 197 5.75 13.51 -9.93
CA LEU A 197 6.33 13.44 -11.28
C LEU A 197 5.79 14.50 -12.26
N ALA A 198 4.93 15.41 -11.78
CA ALA A 198 4.18 16.37 -12.57
C ALA A 198 3.25 15.72 -13.63
N LEU A 199 2.73 14.52 -13.34
CA LEU A 199 1.70 13.83 -14.14
C LEU A 199 0.32 14.07 -13.51
N LEU A 200 -0.17 15.33 -13.57
CA LEU A 200 -1.35 15.76 -12.83
C LEU A 200 -2.65 15.08 -13.28
N GLU A 201 -2.84 14.88 -14.60
CA GLU A 201 -4.04 14.21 -15.13
C GLU A 201 -4.13 12.75 -14.68
N LEU A 202 -3.00 12.03 -14.72
CA LEU A 202 -2.96 10.64 -14.24
C LEU A 202 -3.13 10.58 -12.71
N SER A 203 -2.59 11.55 -11.99
CA SER A 203 -2.80 11.69 -10.55
C SER A 203 -4.29 11.87 -10.22
N LEU A 204 -4.96 12.78 -10.93
CA LEU A 204 -6.38 13.05 -10.75
C LEU A 204 -7.24 11.83 -11.11
N PHE A 205 -6.91 11.15 -12.21
CA PHE A 205 -7.58 9.92 -12.62
C PHE A 205 -7.50 8.84 -11.52
N LEU A 206 -6.30 8.52 -11.04
CA LEU A 206 -6.10 7.52 -9.98
C LEU A 206 -6.78 7.92 -8.67
N PHE A 207 -6.72 9.20 -8.31
CA PHE A 207 -7.39 9.73 -7.14
C PHE A 207 -8.91 9.59 -7.24
N ALA A 208 -9.50 9.94 -8.39
CA ALA A 208 -10.93 9.86 -8.65
C ALA A 208 -11.43 8.40 -8.57
N VAL A 209 -10.70 7.47 -9.19
CA VAL A 209 -11.02 6.03 -9.09
C VAL A 209 -10.96 5.57 -7.62
N GLY A 210 -9.91 5.94 -6.90
CA GLY A 210 -9.72 5.58 -5.50
C GLY A 210 -10.82 6.11 -4.57
N ILE A 211 -11.22 7.38 -4.70
CA ILE A 211 -12.21 8.00 -3.80
C ILE A 211 -13.63 7.48 -4.06
N VAL A 212 -14.01 7.25 -5.33
CA VAL A 212 -15.30 6.67 -5.67
C VAL A 212 -15.40 5.25 -5.13
N HIS A 213 -14.35 4.43 -5.33
CA HIS A 213 -14.31 3.08 -4.77
C HIS A 213 -14.30 3.09 -3.24
N TYR A 214 -13.70 4.10 -2.61
CA TYR A 214 -13.68 4.23 -1.16
C TYR A 214 -15.08 4.39 -0.60
N VAL A 215 -15.88 5.28 -1.16
CA VAL A 215 -17.27 5.46 -0.75
C VAL A 215 -18.06 4.16 -0.90
N VAL A 216 -17.92 3.47 -2.05
CA VAL A 216 -18.63 2.21 -2.30
C VAL A 216 -18.24 1.11 -1.31
N VAL A 217 -16.94 0.89 -1.09
CA VAL A 217 -16.44 -0.14 -0.18
C VAL A 217 -16.79 0.21 1.27
N PHE A 218 -16.62 1.48 1.67
CA PHE A 218 -16.94 1.95 3.02
C PHE A 218 -18.42 1.72 3.36
N VAL A 219 -19.33 2.16 2.48
CA VAL A 219 -20.77 1.94 2.66
C VAL A 219 -21.10 0.45 2.69
N THR A 220 -20.51 -0.36 1.79
CA THR A 220 -20.73 -1.81 1.75
C THR A 220 -20.29 -2.47 3.06
N LEU A 221 -19.11 -2.14 3.58
CA LEU A 221 -18.60 -2.71 4.84
C LEU A 221 -19.44 -2.27 6.04
N TYR A 222 -19.87 -1.00 6.07
CA TYR A 222 -20.74 -0.47 7.13
C TYR A 222 -22.10 -1.16 7.14
N GLN A 223 -22.71 -1.37 5.98
CA GLN A 223 -23.98 -2.09 5.83
C GLN A 223 -23.86 -3.61 6.07
N ARG A 224 -22.64 -4.17 5.99
CA ARG A 224 -22.38 -5.60 6.20
C ARG A 224 -22.34 -5.99 7.69
N LEU A 225 -22.54 -5.06 8.64
CA LEU A 225 -22.60 -5.38 10.07
C LEU A 225 -23.67 -6.47 10.31
N PRO A 226 -23.26 -7.71 10.65
CA PRO A 226 -24.19 -8.81 10.78
C PRO A 226 -24.87 -8.76 12.14
N TYR A 227 -26.18 -8.97 12.13
CA TYR A 227 -27.02 -9.15 13.32
C TYR A 227 -26.70 -10.45 14.08
N ASN A 228 -25.79 -11.34 13.62
CA ASN A 228 -25.41 -12.55 14.39
C ASN A 228 -24.11 -13.30 14.02
N ASP A 229 -23.44 -13.05 12.90
CA ASP A 229 -22.18 -13.74 12.54
C ASP A 229 -20.99 -12.81 12.70
N SER A 230 -20.43 -12.77 13.91
CA SER A 230 -19.22 -11.99 14.21
C SER A 230 -18.13 -12.23 13.16
N PHE A 231 -17.62 -11.14 12.57
CA PHE A 231 -16.52 -11.15 11.60
C PHE A 231 -15.40 -12.09 12.10
N PRO A 232 -14.82 -12.95 11.25
CA PRO A 232 -13.78 -13.87 11.71
C PRO A 232 -12.67 -13.08 12.41
N ALA A 233 -12.33 -13.49 13.63
CA ALA A 233 -11.44 -12.76 14.54
C ALA A 233 -10.09 -12.36 13.92
N GLN A 234 -9.67 -13.07 12.87
CA GLN A 234 -8.46 -12.88 12.07
C GLN A 234 -8.47 -11.63 11.18
N LEU A 235 -9.64 -11.07 10.83
CA LEU A 235 -9.76 -9.85 10.00
C LEU A 235 -9.87 -8.57 10.83
N ARG A 236 -9.97 -8.67 12.17
CA ARG A 236 -10.04 -7.50 13.06
C ARG A 236 -8.85 -6.54 12.88
N PRO A 237 -7.59 -6.98 12.75
CA PRO A 237 -6.48 -6.05 12.50
C PRO A 237 -6.55 -5.35 11.14
N ALA A 238 -7.30 -5.89 10.16
CA ALA A 238 -7.45 -5.27 8.85
C ALA A 238 -8.45 -4.10 8.86
N SER A 239 -9.27 -3.94 9.91
CA SER A 239 -10.17 -2.79 10.05
C SER A 239 -9.42 -1.45 10.10
N PHE A 240 -8.18 -1.45 10.62
CA PHE A 240 -7.29 -0.28 10.64
C PHE A 240 -6.97 0.26 9.23
N LEU A 241 -7.12 -0.54 8.16
CA LEU A 241 -6.98 -0.05 6.78
C LEU A 241 -8.04 1.01 6.43
N SER A 242 -9.16 1.04 7.16
CA SER A 242 -10.21 2.07 7.00
C SER A 242 -9.75 3.47 7.42
N ILE A 243 -8.74 3.55 8.30
CA ILE A 243 -8.09 4.81 8.70
C ILE A 243 -7.02 5.18 7.67
N ALA A 244 -6.28 4.18 7.18
CA ALA A 244 -5.20 4.40 6.22
C ALA A 244 -5.69 4.99 4.88
N ALA A 245 -6.84 4.56 4.37
CA ALA A 245 -7.38 5.06 3.10
C ALA A 245 -7.64 6.59 3.07
N PRO A 246 -8.45 7.20 3.96
CA PRO A 246 -8.68 8.65 3.97
C PRO A 246 -7.41 9.44 4.34
N SER A 247 -6.53 8.88 5.19
CA SER A 247 -5.22 9.50 5.48
C SER A 247 -4.35 9.62 4.23
N MET A 248 -4.20 8.53 3.47
CA MET A 248 -3.45 8.54 2.22
C MET A 248 -4.10 9.41 1.14
N ALA A 249 -5.44 9.43 1.07
CA ALA A 249 -6.18 10.32 0.19
C ALA A 249 -5.87 11.80 0.50
N SER A 250 -5.84 12.19 1.78
CA SER A 250 -5.47 13.56 2.18
C SER A 250 -4.09 13.97 1.65
N VAL A 251 -3.09 13.10 1.83
CA VAL A 251 -1.71 13.38 1.38
C VAL A 251 -1.59 13.38 -0.14
N ALA A 252 -2.32 12.49 -0.83
CA ALA A 252 -2.38 12.46 -2.29
C ALA A 252 -3.02 13.75 -2.84
N TRP A 253 -4.12 14.20 -2.24
CA TRP A 253 -4.81 15.45 -2.63
C TRP A 253 -3.92 16.68 -2.40
N ALA A 254 -3.17 16.72 -1.28
CA ALA A 254 -2.20 17.78 -1.02
C ALA A 254 -1.07 17.79 -2.07
N SER A 255 -0.63 16.61 -2.53
CA SER A 255 0.40 16.51 -3.57
C SER A 255 -0.11 16.98 -4.93
N LEU A 256 -1.39 16.73 -5.23
CA LEU A 256 -2.07 17.12 -6.47
C LEU A 256 -2.32 18.63 -6.54
N THR A 257 -2.89 19.20 -5.47
CA THR A 257 -3.22 20.64 -5.39
C THR A 257 -2.00 21.51 -5.08
N GLY A 258 -0.98 20.93 -4.45
CA GLY A 258 0.23 21.64 -4.02
C GLY A 258 0.10 22.37 -2.68
N ASP A 259 -1.06 22.33 -2.04
CA ASP A 259 -1.33 22.96 -0.73
C ASP A 259 -2.20 22.06 0.16
N PHE A 260 -2.12 22.27 1.48
CA PHE A 260 -2.92 21.55 2.47
C PHE A 260 -4.24 22.29 2.79
N GLY A 261 -5.09 22.41 1.76
CA GLY A 261 -6.38 23.09 1.82
C GLY A 261 -7.51 22.30 2.51
N SER A 262 -8.74 22.80 2.42
CA SER A 262 -9.92 22.23 3.09
C SER A 262 -10.19 20.78 2.70
N GLY A 263 -10.00 20.39 1.43
CA GLY A 263 -10.19 19.01 0.97
C GLY A 263 -9.26 18.02 1.67
N CYS A 264 -7.99 18.38 1.87
CA CYS A 264 -7.03 17.58 2.64
C CYS A 264 -7.48 17.45 4.09
N LYS A 265 -7.85 18.58 4.72
CA LYS A 265 -8.30 18.63 6.12
C LYS A 265 -9.54 17.77 6.36
N MET A 266 -10.53 17.80 5.47
CA MET A 266 -11.73 16.96 5.57
C MET A 266 -11.38 15.47 5.61
N LEU A 267 -10.53 15.01 4.69
CA LEU A 267 -10.07 13.62 4.63
C LEU A 267 -9.23 13.24 5.86
N HIS A 268 -8.38 14.16 6.32
CA HIS A 268 -7.60 13.98 7.55
C HIS A 268 -8.48 13.85 8.79
N PHE A 269 -9.46 14.74 8.98
CA PHE A 269 -10.40 14.66 10.10
C PHE A 269 -11.27 13.40 10.05
N LEU A 270 -11.68 12.95 8.86
CA LEU A 270 -12.36 11.67 8.70
C LEU A 270 -11.47 10.51 9.18
N SER A 271 -10.18 10.51 8.83
CA SER A 271 -9.23 9.52 9.33
C SER A 271 -9.10 9.54 10.85
N LEU A 272 -9.02 10.72 11.48
CA LEU A 272 -8.94 10.85 12.93
C LEU A 272 -10.20 10.35 13.63
N PHE A 273 -11.37 10.68 13.09
CA PHE A 273 -12.65 10.20 13.60
C PHE A 273 -12.73 8.67 13.56
N LEU A 274 -12.36 8.05 12.43
CA LEU A 274 -12.32 6.60 12.31
C LEU A 274 -11.30 5.96 13.27
N PHE A 275 -10.17 6.62 13.53
CA PHE A 275 -9.17 6.15 14.49
C PHE A 275 -9.70 6.14 15.92
N THR A 276 -10.52 7.12 16.31
CA THR A 276 -11.15 7.14 17.65
C THR A 276 -12.24 6.06 17.81
N LEU A 277 -12.87 5.65 16.71
CA LEU A 277 -13.96 4.66 16.73
C LEU A 277 -13.48 3.20 16.76
N LEU A 278 -12.27 2.92 16.25
CA LEU A 278 -11.71 1.57 16.01
C LEU A 278 -10.77 1.13 17.13
#